data_AF-K5BHC7-F1
#
_entry.id   AF-K5BHC7-F1
#
_cell.length_a   1.000
_cell.length_b   1.000
_cell.length_c   1.000
_cell.angle_alpha   90.00
_cell.angle_beta   90.00
_cell.angle_gamma   90.00
#
_symmetry.space_group_name_H-M   'P 1'
#
loop_
_entity.id
_entity.type
_entity.pdbx_description
1 polymer ?
#
loop_
_entity_poly.entity_id
_entity_poly.type
_entity_poly.pdbx_seq_one_letter_code
_entity_poly.pdbx_strand_id
1 'polypeptide(L)'
;MSNPNPPRRRSERARVAIVTATRQLLLERGFDGLSIEAVAARAGVGKQTIYRWWPSRPALVADVLLEDADGILRPVDDTDDLAADLIRWATRLAAALTTERGNAMLRILTVAGLEHPDVQARLYQAFSVPLHKSVRSRLTADDYDTATAEAAADAVVGGIVYGILNEGRAFRRSRAEAIVRTVLTGLGKR
;
A
#
# COMPACT_ATOMS: atom_id res chain seq x y z
N MET A 1 22.14 -6.76 40.93
CA MET A 1 22.82 -6.28 39.70
C MET A 1 21.76 -5.82 38.71
N SER A 2 21.38 -4.54 38.75
CA SER A 2 20.42 -3.96 37.80
C SER A 2 21.19 -3.41 36.61
N ASN A 3 21.06 -4.06 35.45
CA ASN A 3 21.66 -3.57 34.22
C ASN A 3 20.82 -2.38 33.70
N PRO A 4 21.37 -1.16 33.55
CA PRO A 4 20.64 -0.03 33.00
C PRO A 4 20.41 -0.30 31.51
N ASN A 5 19.16 -0.56 31.14
CA ASN A 5 18.79 -0.80 29.75
C ASN A 5 19.17 0.45 28.91
N PRO A 6 20.02 0.33 27.87
CA PRO A 6 20.58 1.49 27.20
C PRO A 6 19.49 2.35 26.52
N PRO A 7 19.67 3.68 26.44
CA PRO A 7 18.66 4.62 25.92
C PRO A 7 18.16 4.29 24.51
N ARG A 8 18.98 3.66 23.66
CA ARG A 8 18.58 3.15 22.33
C ARG A 8 17.50 2.06 22.40
N ARG A 9 17.59 1.10 23.32
CA ARG A 9 16.60 0.02 23.47
C ARG A 9 15.24 0.55 23.96
N ARG A 10 15.25 1.54 24.86
CA ARG A 10 14.02 2.21 25.33
C ARG A 10 13.37 3.04 24.21
N SER A 11 14.19 3.69 23.39
CA SER A 11 13.72 4.48 22.23
C SER A 11 13.04 3.59 21.18
N GLU A 12 13.62 2.42 20.89
CA GLU A 12 13.05 1.48 19.92
C GLU A 12 11.74 0.86 20.40
N ARG A 13 11.67 0.45 21.68
CA ARG A 13 10.42 -0.05 22.28
C ARG A 13 9.29 0.98 22.20
N ALA A 14 9.60 2.27 22.39
CA ALA A 14 8.62 3.34 22.24
C ALA A 14 8.16 3.50 20.78
N ARG A 15 9.09 3.43 19.82
CA ARG A 15 8.77 3.48 18.38
C ARG A 15 7.77 2.36 18.01
N VAL A 16 8.08 1.11 18.37
CA VAL A 16 7.22 -0.05 18.12
C VAL A 16 5.84 0.09 18.77
N ALA A 17 5.79 0.59 20.01
CA ALA A 17 4.52 0.84 20.69
C ALA A 17 3.65 1.90 19.98
N ILE A 18 4.27 2.98 19.50
CA ILE A 18 3.59 4.05 18.75
C ILE A 18 3.04 3.52 17.42
N VAL A 19 3.85 2.77 16.67
CA VAL A 19 3.43 2.17 15.40
C VAL A 19 2.25 1.21 15.61
N THR A 20 2.36 0.33 16.61
CA THR A 20 1.30 -0.63 16.96
C THR A 20 0.01 0.06 17.38
N ALA A 21 0.10 1.07 18.24
CA ALA A 21 -1.04 1.86 18.69
C ALA A 21 -1.73 2.58 17.53
N THR A 22 -0.94 3.19 16.64
CA THR A 22 -1.45 3.88 15.45
C THR A 22 -2.18 2.92 14.53
N ARG A 23 -1.60 1.75 14.27
CA ARG A 23 -2.22 0.70 13.45
C ARG A 23 -3.59 0.29 13.98
N GLN A 24 -3.69 0.02 15.28
CA GLN A 24 -4.95 -0.37 15.92
C GLN A 24 -5.99 0.76 15.83
N LEU A 25 -5.59 1.99 16.13
CA LEU A 25 -6.47 3.15 16.03
C LEU A 25 -6.98 3.39 14.60
N LEU A 26 -6.13 3.24 13.58
CA LEU A 26 -6.51 3.38 12.18
C LEU A 26 -7.56 2.34 11.78
N LEU A 27 -7.44 1.09 12.27
CA LEU A 27 -8.43 0.04 12.03
C LEU A 27 -9.74 0.29 12.79
N GLU A 28 -9.67 0.77 14.03
CA GLU A 28 -10.85 1.04 14.87
C GLU A 28 -11.63 2.28 14.43
N ARG A 29 -10.95 3.34 13.97
CA ARG A 29 -11.51 4.70 13.85
C ARG A 29 -11.27 5.37 12.49
N GLY A 30 -10.50 4.75 11.60
CA GLY A 30 -10.08 5.37 10.34
C GLY A 30 -9.07 6.50 10.53
N PHE A 31 -8.76 7.21 9.43
CA PHE A 31 -7.81 8.32 9.42
C PHE A 31 -8.31 9.53 10.22
N ASP A 32 -9.58 9.93 10.01
CA ASP A 32 -10.15 11.14 10.63
C ASP A 32 -10.29 11.01 12.15
N GLY A 33 -10.61 9.80 12.62
CA GLY A 33 -10.72 9.48 14.05
C GLY A 33 -9.38 9.28 14.77
N LEU A 34 -8.24 9.38 14.07
CA LEU A 34 -6.91 9.27 14.64
C LEU A 34 -6.41 10.62 15.17
N SER A 35 -5.99 10.67 16.43
CA SER A 35 -5.28 11.83 17.01
C SER A 35 -3.96 11.43 17.65
N ILE A 36 -2.99 12.36 17.69
CA ILE A 36 -1.69 12.13 18.34
C ILE A 36 -1.87 11.88 19.85
N GLU A 37 -2.87 12.52 20.46
CA GLU A 37 -3.30 12.32 21.84
C GLU A 37 -3.72 10.86 22.07
N ALA A 38 -4.58 10.32 21.20
CA ALA A 38 -5.07 8.96 21.32
C ALA A 38 -3.93 7.94 21.11
N VAL A 39 -3.03 8.19 20.16
CA VAL A 39 -1.84 7.36 19.93
C VAL A 39 -0.93 7.38 21.15
N ALA A 40 -0.63 8.57 21.69
CA ALA A 40 0.22 8.74 22.86
C ALA A 40 -0.34 8.00 24.09
N ALA A 41 -1.65 8.16 24.35
CA ALA A 41 -2.34 7.48 25.44
C ALA A 41 -2.30 5.96 25.27
N ARG A 42 -2.59 5.45 24.07
CA ARG A 42 -2.57 4.01 23.74
C ARG A 42 -1.18 3.40 23.86
N ALA A 43 -0.16 4.10 23.36
CA ALA A 43 1.22 3.64 23.38
C ALA A 43 1.91 3.83 24.75
N GLY A 44 1.28 4.55 25.69
CA GLY A 44 1.87 4.85 27.00
C GLY A 44 3.08 5.77 26.91
N VAL A 45 3.09 6.70 25.96
CA VAL A 45 4.20 7.64 25.72
C VAL A 45 3.71 9.09 25.71
N GLY A 46 4.62 10.06 25.91
CA GLY A 46 4.29 11.48 25.71
C GLY A 46 4.31 11.88 24.23
N LYS A 47 3.50 12.87 23.84
CA LYS A 47 3.42 13.38 22.45
C LYS A 47 4.78 13.77 21.87
N GLN A 48 5.66 14.34 22.70
CA GLN A 48 7.01 14.74 22.32
C GLN A 48 7.90 13.55 21.91
N THR A 49 7.60 12.35 22.44
CA THR A 49 8.27 11.12 21.99
C THR A 49 7.83 10.75 20.58
N ILE A 50 6.57 10.99 20.20
CA ILE A 50 6.06 10.77 18.84
C ILE A 50 6.69 11.78 17.88
N TYR A 51 6.64 13.07 18.22
CA TYR A 51 7.18 14.14 17.37
C TYR A 51 8.69 14.06 17.13
N ARG A 52 9.43 13.39 18.01
CA ARG A 52 10.86 13.10 17.80
C ARG A 52 11.12 12.21 16.57
N TRP A 53 10.18 11.32 16.25
CA TRP A 53 10.31 10.38 15.14
C TRP A 53 9.50 10.82 13.91
N TRP A 54 8.30 11.35 14.13
CA TRP A 54 7.37 11.74 13.08
C TRP A 54 6.97 13.19 13.24
N PRO A 55 7.35 14.09 12.30
CA PRO A 55 7.08 15.52 12.44
C PRO A 55 5.58 15.86 12.38
N SER A 56 4.74 14.94 11.89
CA SER A 56 3.30 15.15 11.73
C SER A 56 2.50 13.85 11.88
N ARG A 57 1.20 13.97 12.17
CA ARG A 57 0.26 12.82 12.17
C ARG A 57 0.26 12.09 10.81
N PRO A 58 0.18 12.78 9.66
CA PRO A 58 0.26 12.13 8.35
C PRO A 58 1.58 11.38 8.13
N ALA A 59 2.72 11.91 8.58
CA ALA A 59 4.01 11.23 8.46
C ALA A 59 4.06 9.92 9.28
N LEU A 60 3.49 9.92 10.49
CA LEU A 60 3.34 8.72 11.31
C LEU A 60 2.44 7.68 10.62
N VAL A 61 1.30 8.10 10.08
CA VAL A 61 0.40 7.21 9.35
C VAL A 61 1.11 6.60 8.14
N ALA A 62 1.81 7.41 7.34
CA ALA A 62 2.56 6.91 6.19
C ALA A 62 3.57 5.82 6.60
N ASP A 63 4.40 6.05 7.62
CA ASP A 63 5.33 5.03 8.14
C ASP A 63 4.64 3.73 8.53
N VAL A 64 3.52 3.81 9.26
CA VAL A 64 2.78 2.63 9.74
C VAL A 64 2.21 1.82 8.58
N LEU A 65 1.69 2.51 7.55
CA LEU A 65 1.15 1.84 6.36
C LEU A 65 2.26 1.22 5.50
N LEU A 66 3.44 1.85 5.45
CA LEU A 66 4.61 1.32 4.73
C LEU A 66 5.12 0.01 5.33
N GLU A 67 5.03 -0.19 6.65
CA GLU A 67 5.38 -1.47 7.28
C GLU A 67 4.44 -2.62 6.87
N ASP A 68 3.28 -2.32 6.26
CA ASP A 68 2.35 -3.33 5.74
C ASP A 68 2.51 -3.61 4.25
N ALA A 69 3.41 -2.91 3.58
CA ALA A 69 3.52 -2.94 2.13
C ALA A 69 3.93 -4.31 1.59
N ASP A 70 4.71 -5.09 2.36
CA ASP A 70 5.25 -6.39 1.94
C ASP A 70 4.16 -7.39 1.49
N GLY A 71 2.97 -7.35 2.10
CA GLY A 71 1.86 -8.21 1.72
C GLY A 71 1.19 -7.84 0.39
N ILE A 72 1.38 -6.61 -0.09
CA ILE A 72 0.74 -6.05 -1.28
C ILE A 72 1.70 -6.00 -2.46
N LEU A 73 2.97 -5.65 -2.22
CA LEU A 73 3.95 -5.33 -3.26
C LEU A 73 4.65 -6.55 -3.86
N ARG A 74 3.99 -7.71 -3.87
CA ARG A 74 4.59 -8.92 -4.45
C ARG A 74 4.67 -8.77 -5.97
N PRO A 75 5.85 -8.95 -6.60
CA PRO A 75 6.01 -8.78 -8.03
C PRO A 75 5.24 -9.83 -8.83
N VAL A 76 4.97 -9.51 -10.09
CA VAL A 76 4.46 -10.40 -11.12
C VAL A 76 5.46 -11.54 -11.30
N ASP A 77 4.95 -12.77 -11.35
CA ASP A 77 5.78 -13.94 -11.61
C ASP A 77 6.23 -13.91 -13.09
N ASP A 78 7.37 -14.51 -13.41
CA ASP A 78 7.93 -14.54 -14.77
C ASP A 78 7.97 -15.99 -15.26
N THR A 79 6.84 -16.43 -15.81
CA THR A 79 6.66 -17.77 -16.39
C THR A 79 6.42 -17.64 -17.90
N ASP A 80 6.37 -18.77 -18.61
CA ASP A 80 6.14 -18.78 -20.06
C ASP A 80 4.72 -18.34 -20.49
N ASP A 81 3.82 -18.02 -19.53
CA ASP A 81 2.46 -17.57 -19.78
C ASP A 81 2.21 -16.17 -19.17
N LEU A 82 2.44 -15.14 -19.99
CA LEU A 82 2.22 -13.73 -19.64
C LEU A 82 0.81 -13.47 -19.12
N ALA A 83 -0.20 -14.06 -19.76
CA ALA A 83 -1.58 -13.82 -19.40
C ALA A 83 -1.87 -14.41 -18.02
N ALA A 84 -1.40 -15.62 -17.76
CA ALA A 84 -1.55 -16.25 -16.45
C ALA A 84 -0.78 -15.51 -15.35
N ASP A 85 0.43 -15.00 -15.64
CA ASP A 85 1.22 -14.20 -14.70
C ASP A 85 0.48 -12.93 -14.26
N LEU A 86 0.01 -12.13 -15.22
CA LEU A 86 -0.70 -10.89 -14.94
C LEU A 86 -2.06 -11.14 -14.26
N ILE A 87 -2.77 -12.20 -14.64
CA ILE A 87 -4.02 -12.59 -13.98
C ILE A 87 -3.78 -13.00 -12.52
N ARG A 88 -2.77 -13.84 -12.26
CA ARG A 88 -2.41 -14.24 -10.88
C ARG A 88 -2.00 -13.04 -10.04
N TRP A 89 -1.20 -12.15 -10.60
CA TRP A 89 -0.78 -10.93 -9.93
C TRP A 89 -1.96 -10.01 -9.61
N ALA A 90 -2.81 -9.72 -10.60
CA ALA A 90 -3.97 -8.83 -10.46
C ALA A 90 -4.99 -9.36 -9.44
N THR A 91 -5.28 -10.66 -9.48
CA THR A 91 -6.21 -11.29 -8.54
C THR A 91 -5.66 -11.32 -7.11
N ARG A 92 -4.35 -11.54 -6.94
CA ARG A 92 -3.68 -11.44 -5.65
C ARG A 92 -3.69 -10.01 -5.09
N LEU A 93 -3.42 -9.01 -5.93
CA LEU A 93 -3.50 -7.60 -5.55
C LEU A 93 -4.93 -7.24 -5.10
N ALA A 94 -5.93 -7.62 -5.89
CA ALA A 94 -7.34 -7.39 -5.56
C ALA A 94 -7.73 -8.07 -4.25
N ALA A 95 -7.29 -9.31 -4.01
CA ALA A 95 -7.54 -10.03 -2.76
C ALA A 95 -6.91 -9.32 -1.55
N ALA A 96 -5.67 -8.85 -1.67
CA ALA A 96 -4.99 -8.11 -0.61
C ALA A 96 -5.76 -6.82 -0.25
N LEU A 97 -6.20 -6.06 -1.27
CA LEU A 97 -6.87 -4.76 -1.12
C LEU A 97 -8.36 -4.85 -0.77
N THR A 98 -8.97 -6.03 -0.82
CA THR A 98 -10.39 -6.26 -0.44
C THR A 98 -10.53 -6.96 0.93
N THR A 99 -9.43 -7.29 1.59
CA THR A 99 -9.46 -7.57 3.04
C THR A 99 -9.92 -6.33 3.81
N GLU A 100 -10.44 -6.50 5.02
CA GLU A 100 -10.82 -5.37 5.88
C GLU A 100 -9.66 -4.40 6.10
N ARG A 101 -8.49 -4.94 6.45
CA ARG A 101 -7.26 -4.17 6.65
C ARG A 101 -6.74 -3.51 5.37
N GLY A 102 -6.65 -4.26 4.28
CA GLY A 102 -6.14 -3.75 3.01
C GLY A 102 -7.03 -2.66 2.40
N ASN A 103 -8.36 -2.83 2.51
CA ASN A 103 -9.30 -1.82 2.01
C ASN A 103 -9.26 -0.54 2.87
N ALA A 104 -9.24 -0.68 4.19
CA ALA A 104 -9.09 0.45 5.11
C ALA A 104 -7.78 1.21 4.82
N MET A 105 -6.67 0.48 4.68
CA MET A 105 -5.38 1.05 4.32
C MET A 105 -5.43 1.81 3.00
N LEU A 106 -5.98 1.22 1.93
CA LEU A 106 -6.09 1.89 0.63
C LEU A 106 -6.83 3.23 0.74
N ARG A 107 -7.96 3.24 1.47
CA ARG A 107 -8.74 4.48 1.69
C ARG A 107 -7.94 5.52 2.47
N ILE A 108 -7.23 5.09 3.53
CA ILE A 108 -6.38 5.98 4.34
C ILE A 108 -5.26 6.56 3.47
N LEU A 109 -4.59 5.73 2.65
CA LEU A 109 -3.53 6.18 1.73
C LEU A 109 -4.05 7.25 0.76
N THR A 110 -5.24 7.02 0.18
CA THR A 110 -5.87 7.96 -0.75
C THR A 110 -6.19 9.28 -0.07
N VAL A 111 -6.87 9.27 1.08
CA VAL A 111 -7.22 10.50 1.81
C VAL A 111 -5.96 11.26 2.24
N ALA A 112 -5.01 10.58 2.89
CA ALA A 112 -3.78 11.20 3.36
C ALA A 112 -2.94 11.81 2.22
N GLY A 113 -2.93 11.17 1.05
CA GLY A 113 -2.24 11.70 -0.13
C GLY A 113 -2.96 12.90 -0.77
N LEU A 114 -4.29 12.95 -0.74
CA LEU A 114 -5.02 14.09 -1.29
C LEU A 114 -4.83 15.37 -0.45
N GLU A 115 -4.67 15.23 0.87
CA GLU A 115 -4.54 16.37 1.79
C GLU A 115 -3.08 16.85 1.98
N HIS A 116 -2.10 15.98 1.77
CA HIS A 116 -0.70 16.23 2.12
C HIS A 116 0.26 15.83 0.99
N PRO A 117 0.78 16.80 0.20
CA PRO A 117 1.64 16.50 -0.97
C PRO A 117 2.94 15.74 -0.64
N ASP A 118 3.53 15.97 0.53
CA ASP A 118 4.73 15.27 1.00
C ASP A 118 4.44 13.79 1.29
N VAL A 119 3.29 13.51 1.88
CA VAL A 119 2.80 12.14 2.11
C VAL A 119 2.44 11.49 0.77
N GLN A 120 1.75 12.21 -0.13
CA GLN A 120 1.42 11.73 -1.45
C GLN A 120 2.65 11.22 -2.21
N ALA A 121 3.71 12.03 -2.27
CA ALA A 121 4.94 11.68 -2.96
C ALA A 121 5.56 10.41 -2.37
N ARG A 122 5.58 10.30 -1.04
CA ARG A 122 6.14 9.14 -0.33
C ARG A 122 5.32 7.86 -0.56
N LEU A 123 4.00 7.96 -0.47
CA LEU A 123 3.09 6.83 -0.71
C LEU A 123 3.12 6.39 -2.18
N TYR A 124 3.18 7.34 -3.11
CA TYR A 124 3.34 7.06 -4.54
C TYR A 124 4.63 6.28 -4.82
N GLN A 125 5.75 6.72 -4.27
CA GLN A 125 7.04 6.04 -4.43
C GLN A 125 7.06 4.64 -3.83
N ALA A 126 6.37 4.43 -2.72
CA ALA A 126 6.39 3.15 -2.04
C ALA A 126 5.37 2.14 -2.57
N PHE A 127 4.19 2.58 -3.03
CA PHE A 127 3.12 1.68 -3.45
C PHE A 127 2.89 1.70 -4.96
N SER A 128 2.63 2.89 -5.52
CA SER A 128 2.28 3.00 -6.93
C SER A 128 3.46 2.62 -7.82
N VAL A 129 4.66 3.14 -7.56
CA VAL A 129 5.84 2.88 -8.40
C VAL A 129 6.17 1.38 -8.47
N PRO A 130 6.26 0.60 -7.36
CA PRO A 130 6.55 -0.83 -7.46
C PRO A 130 5.46 -1.64 -8.15
N LEU A 131 4.17 -1.32 -7.94
CA LEU A 131 3.06 -2.00 -8.61
C LEU A 131 3.11 -1.81 -10.14
N HIS A 132 3.28 -0.57 -10.60
CA HIS A 132 3.37 -0.27 -12.04
C HIS A 132 4.66 -0.84 -12.64
N LYS A 133 5.80 -0.70 -11.94
CA LYS A 133 7.07 -1.28 -12.37
C LYS A 133 6.95 -2.79 -12.56
N SER A 134 6.24 -3.48 -11.68
CA SER A 134 6.10 -4.93 -11.78
C SER A 134 5.35 -5.38 -13.03
N VAL A 135 4.26 -4.70 -13.40
CA VAL A 135 3.51 -5.01 -14.63
C VAL A 135 4.33 -4.63 -15.85
N ARG A 136 4.92 -3.43 -15.84
CA ARG A 136 5.77 -2.94 -16.94
C ARG A 136 6.93 -3.89 -17.20
N SER A 137 7.66 -4.31 -16.16
CA SER A 137 8.80 -5.22 -16.31
C SER A 137 8.40 -6.56 -16.92
N ARG A 138 7.25 -7.13 -16.53
CA ARG A 138 6.77 -8.39 -17.12
C ARG A 138 6.40 -8.23 -18.60
N LEU A 139 5.79 -7.10 -18.98
CA LEU A 139 5.46 -6.81 -20.39
C LEU A 139 6.71 -6.55 -21.22
N THR A 140 7.69 -5.80 -20.71
CA THR A 140 8.95 -5.57 -21.43
C THR A 140 9.79 -6.84 -21.59
N ALA A 141 9.69 -7.78 -20.64
CA ALA A 141 10.30 -9.12 -20.78
C ALA A 141 9.62 -9.95 -21.89
N ASP A 142 8.40 -9.58 -22.26
CA ASP A 142 7.62 -10.15 -23.36
C ASP A 142 7.67 -9.26 -24.62
N ASP A 143 8.78 -8.55 -24.84
CA ASP A 143 9.08 -7.71 -26.02
C ASP A 143 8.08 -6.58 -26.33
N TYR A 144 7.18 -6.21 -25.41
CA TYR A 144 6.38 -5.00 -25.58
C TYR A 144 7.26 -3.76 -25.39
N ASP A 145 7.04 -2.73 -26.21
CA ASP A 145 7.73 -1.46 -26.05
C ASP A 145 7.35 -0.76 -24.74
N THR A 146 8.24 0.13 -24.27
CA THR A 146 8.10 0.81 -22.98
C THR A 146 6.78 1.59 -22.87
N ALA A 147 6.34 2.27 -23.93
CA ALA A 147 5.15 3.12 -23.87
C ALA A 147 3.88 2.25 -23.76
N THR A 148 3.83 1.16 -24.51
CA THR A 148 2.75 0.16 -24.41
C THR A 148 2.72 -0.49 -23.02
N ALA A 149 3.88 -0.88 -22.51
CA ALA A 149 4.01 -1.50 -21.18
C ALA A 149 3.59 -0.54 -20.04
N GLU A 150 3.89 0.75 -20.18
CA GLU A 150 3.45 1.81 -19.24
C GLU A 150 1.94 1.99 -19.26
N ALA A 151 1.34 2.19 -20.45
CA ALA A 151 -0.10 2.35 -20.59
C ALA A 151 -0.88 1.12 -20.07
N ALA A 152 -0.38 -0.08 -20.34
CA ALA A 152 -0.97 -1.32 -19.83
C ALA A 152 -0.87 -1.42 -18.31
N ALA A 153 0.27 -1.04 -17.71
CA ALA A 153 0.43 -1.00 -16.26
C ALA A 153 -0.56 -0.02 -15.61
N ASP A 154 -0.69 1.18 -16.17
CA ASP A 154 -1.64 2.20 -15.70
C ASP A 154 -3.08 1.68 -15.76
N ALA A 155 -3.48 1.04 -16.86
CA ALA A 155 -4.82 0.49 -17.04
C ALA A 155 -5.12 -0.65 -16.07
N VAL A 156 -4.17 -1.58 -15.87
CA VAL A 156 -4.37 -2.73 -14.97
C VAL A 156 -4.39 -2.27 -13.50
N VAL A 157 -3.37 -1.53 -13.06
CA VAL A 157 -3.27 -1.10 -11.66
C VAL A 157 -4.38 -0.11 -11.35
N GLY A 158 -4.60 0.88 -12.23
CA GLY A 158 -5.64 1.89 -12.09
C GLY A 158 -7.04 1.28 -12.07
N GLY A 159 -7.35 0.34 -12.98
CA GLY A 159 -8.66 -0.31 -13.02
C GLY A 159 -9.00 -1.09 -11.75
N ILE A 160 -8.01 -1.76 -11.15
CA ILE A 160 -8.19 -2.49 -9.88
C ILE A 160 -8.35 -1.51 -8.72
N VAL A 161 -7.42 -0.56 -8.57
CA VAL A 161 -7.43 0.40 -7.45
C VAL A 161 -8.68 1.28 -7.48
N TYR A 162 -9.03 1.83 -8.65
CA TYR A 162 -10.23 2.63 -8.83
C TYR A 162 -11.50 1.84 -8.54
N GLY A 163 -11.60 0.61 -9.05
CA GLY A 163 -12.75 -0.27 -8.76
C GLY A 163 -12.92 -0.52 -7.26
N ILE A 164 -11.84 -0.84 -6.56
CA ILE A 164 -11.87 -1.09 -5.11
C ILE A 164 -12.19 0.17 -4.30
N LEU A 165 -11.73 1.36 -4.73
CA LEU A 165 -12.07 2.61 -4.06
C LEU A 165 -13.59 2.91 -4.12
N ASN A 166 -14.25 2.53 -5.21
CA ASN A 166 -15.68 2.78 -5.41
C ASN A 166 -16.57 1.66 -4.84
N GLU A 167 -16.22 0.39 -5.06
CA GLU A 167 -17.00 -0.77 -4.62
C GLU A 167 -16.61 -1.30 -3.24
N GLY A 168 -15.50 -0.81 -2.69
CA GLY A 168 -14.91 -1.33 -1.47
C GLY A 168 -14.59 -2.81 -1.60
N ARG A 169 -15.01 -3.57 -0.58
CA ARG A 169 -14.77 -5.01 -0.46
C ARG A 169 -15.67 -5.85 -1.38
N ALA A 170 -16.64 -5.25 -2.07
CA ALA A 170 -17.50 -5.95 -3.03
C ALA A 170 -16.82 -6.17 -4.40
N PHE A 171 -15.66 -5.54 -4.63
CA PHE A 171 -14.89 -5.73 -5.85
C PHE A 171 -14.49 -7.20 -6.04
N ARG A 172 -14.90 -7.80 -7.16
CA ARG A 172 -14.78 -9.23 -7.39
C ARG A 172 -13.45 -9.58 -8.04
N ARG A 173 -12.88 -10.73 -7.64
CA ARG A 173 -11.73 -11.35 -8.29
C ARG A 173 -11.89 -11.44 -9.82
N SER A 174 -13.06 -11.92 -10.29
CA SER A 174 -13.34 -12.07 -11.73
C SER A 174 -13.23 -10.76 -12.52
N ARG A 175 -13.43 -9.61 -11.85
CA ARG A 175 -13.29 -8.29 -12.49
C ARG A 175 -11.83 -7.90 -12.68
N ALA A 176 -10.94 -8.22 -11.72
CA ALA A 176 -9.50 -8.08 -11.92
C ALA A 176 -9.01 -8.92 -13.11
N GLU A 177 -9.50 -10.16 -13.22
CA GLU A 177 -9.18 -11.04 -14.37
C GLU A 177 -9.68 -10.45 -15.69
N ALA A 178 -10.91 -9.92 -15.71
CA ALA A 178 -11.48 -9.30 -16.88
C ALA A 178 -10.72 -8.04 -17.31
N ILE A 179 -10.27 -7.21 -16.37
CA ILE A 179 -9.42 -6.03 -16.67
C ILE A 179 -8.14 -6.47 -17.38
N VAL A 180 -7.42 -7.45 -16.84
CA VAL A 180 -6.19 -7.96 -17.45
C VAL A 180 -6.44 -8.51 -18.85
N ARG A 181 -7.48 -9.35 -19.02
CA ARG A 181 -7.82 -9.91 -20.34
C ARG A 181 -8.17 -8.83 -21.35
N THR A 182 -8.93 -7.82 -20.96
CA THR A 182 -9.29 -6.70 -21.83
C THR A 182 -8.06 -5.91 -22.25
N VAL A 183 -7.16 -5.60 -21.31
CA VAL A 183 -5.90 -4.89 -21.61
C VAL A 183 -5.06 -5.72 -22.57
N LEU A 184 -4.81 -7.00 -22.27
CA LEU A 184 -4.00 -7.88 -23.13
C LEU A 184 -4.61 -8.07 -24.52
N THR A 185 -5.93 -8.15 -24.64
CA THR A 185 -6.61 -8.21 -25.94
C THR A 185 -6.38 -6.92 -26.73
N GLY A 186 -6.38 -5.77 -26.05
CA GLY A 186 -6.14 -4.45 -26.64
C GLY A 186 -4.69 -4.20 -27.07
N LEU A 187 -3.72 -4.91 -26.49
CA LEU A 187 -2.31 -4.86 -26.94
C LEU A 187 -2.11 -5.50 -28.33
N GLY A 188 -3.11 -6.26 -28.81
CA GLY A 188 -3.02 -7.04 -30.03
C GLY A 188 -2.29 -8.37 -29.82
N LYS A 189 -2.44 -9.28 -30.78
CA LYS A 189 -1.50 -10.40 -30.91
C LYS A 189 -0.26 -9.86 -31.61
N ARG A 190 0.92 -10.34 -31.19
CA ARG A 190 2.12 -10.24 -32.01
C ARG A 190 1.84 -10.69 -33.44
#